data_AF-A0A3B0CLS4-F1
#
_entry.id   AF-A0A3B0CLS4-F1
#
_cell.length_a   1.000
_cell.length_b   1.000
_cell.length_c   1.000
_cell.angle_alpha   90.00
_cell.angle_beta   90.00
_cell.angle_gamma   90.00
#
_symmetry.space_group_name_H-M   'P 1'
#
loop_
_entity.id
_entity.type
_entity.pdbx_description
1 polymer ?
#
loop_
_entity_poly.entity_id
_entity_poly.type
_entity_poly.pdbx_seq_one_letter_code
_entity_poly.pdbx_strand_id
1 'polypeptide(L)'
;MERVVGTVVRGLRCPIINKGDCIEDIVVDSVLKAATVEGFAIKDKDIVTVTESVVARAQGNYATIDHIAADVHAKFGNDATIGVIFPILSRNRFSIVLRGLAKRVKKIVLMLSYPSDEVGNQLVDIDLLDEKGINPWTDVLTEAQFREAFGYNKHRFTGVDYITYYKSLIEDQGTACEVVFSNHPKTILEYTKDVLTCDIHSRFRTKRILKANGGQKVYSLDEILSSPIDGCGFNESYGLLGSNKSTEESVKLFPRDCQPIVDRIQRTLFEKTGKQVEVMIYGDGAFKDPVGKIWELADPVVSPAYTAGLNGTPNEVKLKYLADNNFASLRGEELKQAISAFITNKEADLVGAMESQGTTPRQLTDLIGSLSDLTSGSGDKGTPIVYIQGYFDNYTK
;
A
#
# COMPACT_ATOMS: atom_id res chain seq x y z
N MET A 1 32.67 -13.64 -20.63
CA MET A 1 32.53 -14.32 -19.34
C MET A 1 31.05 -14.59 -19.17
N GLU A 2 30.64 -15.84 -18.95
CA GLU A 2 29.22 -16.20 -18.84
C GLU A 2 28.61 -15.55 -17.60
N ARG A 3 27.46 -14.87 -17.77
CA ARG A 3 26.75 -14.27 -16.64
C ARG A 3 25.95 -15.36 -15.94
N VAL A 4 26.27 -15.61 -14.68
CA VAL A 4 25.61 -16.63 -13.84
C VAL A 4 24.66 -16.05 -12.79
N VAL A 5 24.68 -14.73 -12.60
CA VAL A 5 23.80 -14.00 -11.68
C VAL A 5 22.78 -13.21 -12.48
N GLY A 6 21.49 -13.44 -12.22
CA GLY A 6 20.39 -12.71 -12.85
C GLY A 6 20.17 -11.32 -12.22
N THR A 7 19.03 -11.15 -11.57
CA THR A 7 18.66 -9.90 -10.88
C THR A 7 19.37 -9.77 -9.53
N VAL A 8 19.91 -8.60 -9.24
CA VAL A 8 20.54 -8.26 -7.94
C VAL A 8 19.81 -7.09 -7.32
N VAL A 9 19.43 -7.22 -6.05
CA VAL A 9 18.67 -6.21 -5.31
C VAL A 9 19.48 -5.74 -4.11
N ARG A 10 19.61 -4.42 -3.95
CA ARG A 10 20.42 -3.81 -2.88
C ARG A 10 19.62 -2.73 -2.15
N GLY A 11 19.38 -2.91 -0.86
CA GLY A 11 18.92 -1.83 0.02
C GLY A 11 20.08 -0.88 0.32
N LEU A 12 19.95 0.40 -0.04
CA LEU A 12 21.00 1.40 0.09
C LEU A 12 20.82 2.18 1.38
N ARG A 13 21.86 2.21 2.22
CA ARG A 13 21.87 3.05 3.42
C ARG A 13 21.98 4.52 3.04
N CYS A 14 21.04 5.35 3.49
CA CYS A 14 21.05 6.79 3.25
C CYS A 14 21.07 7.60 4.56
N PRO A 15 21.36 8.91 4.51
CA PRO A 15 21.20 9.79 5.67
C PRO A 15 19.77 9.82 6.20
N ILE A 16 19.61 10.26 7.45
CA ILE A 16 18.28 10.53 8.02
C ILE A 16 17.66 11.72 7.26
N ILE A 17 16.57 11.45 6.56
CA ILE A 17 15.82 12.44 5.78
C ILE A 17 15.02 13.34 6.72
N ASN A 18 15.05 14.65 6.54
CA ASN A 18 14.28 15.61 7.32
C ASN A 18 13.33 16.43 6.44
N LYS A 19 12.38 17.09 7.09
CA LYS A 19 11.48 18.02 6.41
C LYS A 19 12.29 19.14 5.75
N GLY A 20 12.03 19.37 4.46
CA GLY A 20 12.69 20.37 3.64
C GLY A 20 13.93 19.86 2.90
N ASP A 21 14.35 18.61 3.11
CA ASP A 21 15.47 18.03 2.39
C ASP A 21 15.14 17.86 0.89
N CYS A 22 16.14 18.04 0.02
CA CYS A 22 16.05 17.72 -1.39
C CYS A 22 16.21 16.20 -1.57
N ILE A 23 15.09 15.47 -1.64
CA ILE A 23 15.11 14.01 -1.70
C ILE A 23 15.81 13.51 -2.97
N GLU A 24 15.71 14.25 -4.07
CA GLU A 24 16.34 13.91 -5.35
C GLU A 24 17.86 13.85 -5.22
N ASP A 25 18.46 14.86 -4.59
CA ASP A 25 19.92 14.95 -4.42
C ASP A 25 20.41 13.83 -3.49
N ILE A 26 19.67 13.56 -2.41
CA ILE A 26 20.01 12.48 -1.46
C ILE A 26 19.96 11.10 -2.15
N VAL A 27 18.96 10.86 -3.00
CA VAL A 27 18.84 9.60 -3.73
C VAL A 27 20.00 9.43 -4.71
N VAL A 28 20.29 10.46 -5.50
CA VAL A 28 21.40 10.47 -6.47
C VAL A 28 22.73 10.20 -5.75
N ASP A 29 23.03 10.94 -4.69
CA ASP A 29 24.28 10.81 -3.95
C ASP A 29 24.40 9.42 -3.30
N SER A 30 23.31 8.87 -2.78
CA SER A 30 23.28 7.53 -2.17
C SER A 30 23.57 6.44 -3.20
N VAL A 31 22.97 6.53 -4.40
CA VAL A 31 23.20 5.59 -5.50
C VAL A 31 24.65 5.63 -5.98
N LEU A 32 25.19 6.82 -6.24
CA LEU A 32 26.56 6.99 -6.73
C LEU A 32 27.60 6.56 -5.71
N LYS A 33 27.37 6.89 -4.42
CA LYS A 33 28.22 6.45 -3.32
C LYS A 33 28.20 4.93 -3.19
N ALA A 34 27.02 4.30 -3.23
CA ALA A 34 26.91 2.86 -3.17
C ALA A 34 27.62 2.17 -4.33
N ALA A 35 27.43 2.65 -5.57
CA ALA A 35 28.12 2.12 -6.75
C ALA A 35 29.64 2.18 -6.61
N THR A 36 30.16 3.30 -6.08
CA THR A 36 31.60 3.51 -5.88
C THR A 36 32.16 2.63 -4.77
N VAL A 37 31.50 2.61 -3.60
CA VAL A 37 32.00 1.92 -2.40
C VAL A 37 31.86 0.40 -2.50
N GLU A 38 30.72 -0.08 -3.01
CA GLU A 38 30.43 -1.52 -3.15
C GLU A 38 30.94 -2.09 -4.48
N GLY A 39 31.48 -1.25 -5.37
CA GLY A 39 32.17 -1.68 -6.59
C GLY A 39 31.27 -2.29 -7.67
N PHE A 40 30.06 -1.74 -7.88
CA PHE A 40 29.20 -2.15 -8.99
C PHE A 40 29.02 -1.03 -10.02
N ALA A 41 28.94 -1.41 -11.30
CA ALA A 41 28.67 -0.46 -12.38
C ALA A 41 27.17 -0.22 -12.53
N ILE A 42 26.77 1.04 -12.70
CA ILE A 42 25.40 1.40 -13.08
C ILE A 42 25.20 1.12 -14.57
N LYS A 43 24.05 0.52 -14.93
CA LYS A 43 23.73 0.15 -16.32
C LYS A 43 22.41 0.75 -16.76
N ASP A 44 22.23 0.80 -18.07
CA ASP A 44 20.95 1.14 -18.70
C ASP A 44 19.88 0.15 -18.26
N LYS A 45 18.69 0.67 -17.93
CA LYS A 45 17.52 -0.06 -17.39
C LYS A 45 17.68 -0.65 -15.99
N ASP A 46 18.76 -0.37 -15.28
CA ASP A 46 18.77 -0.60 -13.83
C ASP A 46 17.72 0.31 -13.17
N ILE A 47 17.20 -0.11 -12.02
CA ILE A 47 16.05 0.55 -11.38
C ILE A 47 16.47 1.10 -10.01
N VAL A 48 16.14 2.35 -9.75
CA VAL A 48 16.23 3.00 -8.43
C VAL A 48 14.82 3.15 -7.89
N THR A 49 14.55 2.61 -6.72
CA THR A 49 13.26 2.81 -6.04
C THR A 49 13.44 3.54 -4.73
N VAL A 50 12.48 4.39 -4.36
CA VAL A 50 12.51 5.20 -3.13
C VAL A 50 11.19 5.02 -2.39
N THR A 51 11.22 4.71 -1.09
CA THR A 51 9.95 4.55 -0.36
C THR A 51 9.16 5.87 -0.33
N GLU A 52 7.83 5.77 -0.43
CA GLU A 52 6.89 6.88 -0.24
C GLU A 52 7.23 7.67 1.02
N SER A 53 7.64 6.94 2.06
CA SER A 53 7.70 7.45 3.41
C SER A 53 8.76 8.52 3.59
N VAL A 54 9.89 8.38 2.89
CA VAL A 54 10.96 9.38 2.93
C VAL A 54 10.66 10.57 2.03
N VAL A 55 9.94 10.35 0.93
CA VAL A 55 9.46 11.43 0.07
C VAL A 55 8.47 12.31 0.83
N ALA A 56 7.47 11.71 1.48
CA ALA A 56 6.49 12.42 2.31
C ALA A 56 7.16 13.17 3.47
N ARG A 57 8.20 12.58 4.07
CA ARG A 57 8.99 13.22 5.15
C ARG A 57 9.74 14.44 4.64
N ALA A 58 10.43 14.33 3.51
CA ALA A 58 11.13 15.43 2.86
C ALA A 58 10.17 16.58 2.50
N GLN A 59 9.00 16.25 1.95
CA GLN A 59 7.94 17.22 1.63
C GLN A 59 7.38 17.94 2.87
N GLY A 60 7.50 17.35 4.05
CA GLY A 60 6.86 17.89 5.24
C GLY A 60 5.35 17.78 5.21
N ASN A 61 4.80 16.75 4.55
CA ASN A 61 3.37 16.57 4.36
C ASN A 61 2.70 16.02 5.63
N TYR A 62 2.43 16.91 6.59
CA TYR A 62 1.91 16.54 7.92
C TYR A 62 0.60 17.25 8.24
N ALA A 63 -0.28 16.58 8.99
CA ALA A 63 -1.48 17.18 9.55
C ALA A 63 -1.72 16.71 11.00
N THR A 64 -2.36 17.55 11.80
CA THR A 64 -2.74 17.23 13.17
C THR A 64 -4.14 16.66 13.23
N ILE A 65 -4.50 16.06 14.37
CA ILE A 65 -5.88 15.64 14.63
C ILE A 65 -6.87 16.81 14.56
N ASP A 66 -6.44 18.04 14.83
CA ASP A 66 -7.29 19.23 14.73
C ASP A 66 -7.58 19.62 13.28
N HIS A 67 -6.62 19.48 12.37
CA HIS A 67 -6.87 19.69 10.94
C HIS A 67 -7.87 18.66 10.40
N ILE A 68 -7.70 17.38 10.79
CA ILE A 68 -8.64 16.30 10.43
C ILE A 68 -10.05 16.64 10.96
N ALA A 69 -10.15 17.02 12.23
CA ALA A 69 -11.42 17.35 12.86
C ALA A 69 -12.10 18.56 12.19
N ALA A 70 -11.33 19.59 11.81
CA ALA A 70 -11.85 20.75 11.10
C ALA A 70 -12.43 20.38 9.73
N ASP A 71 -11.77 19.50 8.98
CA ASP A 71 -12.24 19.05 7.68
C ASP A 71 -13.49 18.15 7.78
N VAL A 72 -13.49 17.21 8.73
CA VAL A 72 -14.66 16.37 9.04
C VAL A 72 -15.85 17.25 9.43
N HIS A 73 -15.61 18.25 10.26
CA HIS A 73 -16.63 19.20 10.68
C HIS A 73 -17.20 20.01 9.50
N ALA A 74 -16.35 20.50 8.60
CA ALA A 74 -16.80 21.21 7.41
C ALA A 74 -17.69 20.34 6.50
N LYS A 75 -17.38 19.04 6.42
CA LYS A 75 -18.10 18.07 5.57
C LYS A 75 -19.41 17.57 6.20
N PHE A 76 -19.40 17.24 7.48
CA PHE A 76 -20.53 16.60 8.17
C PHE A 76 -21.38 17.59 8.99
N GLY A 77 -20.83 18.73 9.39
CA GLY A 77 -21.51 19.76 10.18
C GLY A 77 -21.47 19.51 11.69
N ASN A 78 -22.09 20.42 12.43
CA ASN A 78 -22.22 20.36 13.89
C ASN A 78 -22.99 19.13 14.36
N ASP A 79 -22.56 18.57 15.50
CA ASP A 79 -23.28 17.52 16.24
C ASP A 79 -23.64 16.26 15.42
N ALA A 80 -22.90 15.98 14.35
CA ALA A 80 -23.15 14.86 13.47
C ALA A 80 -23.00 13.52 14.21
N THR A 81 -23.90 12.58 13.89
CA THR A 81 -23.69 11.15 14.16
C THR A 81 -23.13 10.51 12.91
N ILE A 82 -21.85 10.14 12.95
CA ILE A 82 -21.14 9.64 11.76
C ILE A 82 -20.99 8.13 11.86
N GLY A 83 -21.34 7.43 10.79
CA GLY A 83 -21.02 6.03 10.61
C GLY A 83 -19.61 5.91 10.06
N VAL A 84 -18.67 5.36 10.83
CA VAL A 84 -17.29 5.13 10.39
C VAL A 84 -17.16 3.64 10.09
N ILE A 85 -16.94 3.30 8.82
CA ILE A 85 -17.05 1.91 8.37
C ILE A 85 -15.79 1.38 7.70
N PHE A 86 -15.54 0.08 7.89
CA PHE A 86 -14.50 -0.69 7.22
C PHE A 86 -13.08 -0.10 7.33
N PRO A 87 -12.66 0.40 8.50
CA PRO A 87 -11.27 0.81 8.65
C PRO A 87 -10.34 -0.38 8.59
N ILE A 88 -9.12 -0.16 8.11
CA ILE A 88 -8.04 -1.09 8.40
C ILE A 88 -7.62 -0.97 9.87
N LEU A 89 -7.50 -2.10 10.55
CA LEU A 89 -7.22 -2.23 11.97
C LEU A 89 -5.72 -2.14 12.27
N SER A 90 -5.06 -1.19 11.61
CA SER A 90 -3.68 -0.83 11.88
C SER A 90 -3.62 0.28 12.92
N ARG A 91 -2.95 0.02 14.04
CA ARG A 91 -2.67 1.06 15.04
C ARG A 91 -1.80 2.18 14.46
N ASN A 92 -0.94 1.89 13.48
CA ASN A 92 -0.08 2.90 12.87
C ASN A 92 -0.83 3.82 11.90
N ARG A 93 -1.78 3.26 11.14
CA ARG A 93 -2.49 4.00 10.09
C ARG A 93 -3.80 4.64 10.58
N PHE A 94 -4.56 3.93 11.41
CA PHE A 94 -5.92 4.35 11.73
C PHE A 94 -6.10 5.01 13.11
N SER A 95 -5.24 4.74 14.10
CA SER A 95 -5.46 5.23 15.47
C SER A 95 -5.55 6.77 15.57
N ILE A 96 -4.55 7.47 15.03
CA ILE A 96 -4.50 8.94 15.07
C ILE A 96 -5.55 9.56 14.15
N VAL A 97 -5.80 8.93 13.00
CA VAL A 97 -6.90 9.31 12.10
C VAL A 97 -8.22 9.27 12.86
N LEU A 98 -8.55 8.16 13.53
CA LEU A 98 -9.79 7.99 14.28
C LEU A 98 -9.96 9.03 15.39
N ARG A 99 -8.88 9.38 16.11
CA ARG A 99 -8.91 10.47 17.09
C ARG A 99 -9.28 11.80 16.45
N GLY A 100 -8.71 12.12 15.29
CA GLY A 100 -9.08 13.30 14.51
C GLY A 100 -10.54 13.28 14.05
N LEU A 101 -11.04 12.14 13.60
CA LEU A 101 -12.44 11.95 13.20
C LEU A 101 -13.42 12.17 14.37
N ALA A 102 -13.04 11.76 15.58
CA ALA A 102 -13.89 11.83 16.77
C ALA A 102 -13.98 13.25 17.37
N LYS A 103 -12.93 14.08 17.30
CA LYS A 103 -12.78 15.29 18.13
C LYS A 103 -13.92 16.34 18.05
N ARG A 104 -14.73 16.38 16.99
CA ARG A 104 -15.78 17.40 16.79
C ARG A 104 -17.11 16.84 16.31
N VAL A 105 -17.44 15.62 16.72
CA VAL A 105 -18.69 14.96 16.35
C VAL A 105 -19.42 14.50 17.61
N LYS A 106 -20.75 14.36 17.53
CA LYS A 106 -21.56 13.99 18.70
C LYS A 106 -21.43 12.51 19.03
N LYS A 107 -21.45 11.68 18.00
CA LYS A 107 -21.44 10.22 18.11
C LYS A 107 -20.76 9.60 16.89
N ILE A 108 -19.97 8.56 17.12
CA ILE A 108 -19.50 7.67 16.07
C ILE A 108 -20.19 6.31 16.22
N VAL A 109 -20.71 5.81 15.12
CA VAL A 109 -21.10 4.40 14.99
C VAL A 109 -19.98 3.71 14.21
N LEU A 110 -19.13 2.97 14.92
CA LEU A 110 -17.98 2.29 14.35
C LEU A 110 -18.42 0.90 13.86
N MET A 111 -18.46 0.71 12.54
CA MET A 111 -18.77 -0.58 11.92
C MET A 111 -17.51 -1.30 11.50
N LEU A 112 -17.24 -2.44 12.13
CA LEU A 112 -16.08 -3.26 11.87
C LEU A 112 -16.45 -4.48 11.00
N SER A 113 -15.64 -4.74 9.98
CA SER A 113 -15.69 -6.01 9.24
C SER A 113 -15.21 -7.15 10.13
N TYR A 114 -15.77 -8.35 9.94
CA TYR A 114 -15.37 -9.54 10.68
C TYR A 114 -15.41 -10.79 9.77
N PRO A 115 -14.51 -11.78 9.93
CA PRO A 115 -13.54 -11.93 11.02
C PRO A 115 -12.34 -10.98 10.95
N SER A 116 -12.11 -10.33 9.80
CA SER A 116 -10.99 -9.42 9.59
C SER A 116 -11.38 -8.19 8.75
N ASP A 117 -10.49 -7.19 8.73
CA ASP A 117 -10.60 -6.04 7.83
C ASP A 117 -10.22 -6.37 6.36
N GLU A 118 -10.19 -5.35 5.49
CA GLU A 118 -9.85 -5.47 4.06
C GLU A 118 -8.47 -6.08 3.80
N VAL A 119 -7.49 -5.82 4.67
CA VAL A 119 -6.12 -6.32 4.52
C VAL A 119 -5.89 -7.62 5.29
N GLY A 120 -6.91 -8.15 5.97
CA GLY A 120 -6.83 -9.43 6.69
C GLY A 120 -6.39 -9.31 8.15
N ASN A 121 -6.41 -8.10 8.72
CA ASN A 121 -6.16 -7.90 10.15
C ASN A 121 -7.34 -8.43 10.98
N GLN A 122 -7.08 -9.46 11.77
CA GLN A 122 -8.12 -10.28 12.40
C GLN A 122 -8.62 -9.69 13.72
N LEU A 123 -9.96 -9.69 13.89
CA LEU A 123 -10.64 -9.48 15.17
C LEU A 123 -10.91 -10.80 15.90
N VAL A 124 -11.19 -11.85 15.13
CA VAL A 124 -11.49 -13.19 15.62
C VAL A 124 -10.99 -14.22 14.61
N ASP A 125 -10.69 -15.42 15.08
CA ASP A 125 -10.38 -16.54 14.19
C ASP A 125 -11.61 -16.90 13.35
N ILE A 126 -11.39 -17.25 12.09
CA ILE A 126 -12.47 -17.67 11.19
C ILE A 126 -13.09 -18.98 11.64
N ASP A 127 -12.30 -19.89 12.22
CA ASP A 127 -12.79 -21.19 12.70
C ASP A 127 -13.80 -21.03 13.85
N LEU A 128 -13.64 -19.99 14.67
CA LEU A 128 -14.59 -19.66 15.74
C LEU A 128 -15.95 -19.20 15.19
N LEU A 129 -16.01 -18.66 13.97
CA LEU A 129 -17.29 -18.34 13.34
C LEU A 129 -18.08 -19.62 13.04
N ASP A 130 -17.40 -20.64 12.49
CA ASP A 130 -18.00 -21.93 12.18
C ASP A 130 -18.46 -22.65 13.45
N GLU A 131 -17.64 -22.66 14.51
CA GLU A 131 -17.98 -23.26 15.80
C GLU A 131 -19.22 -22.61 16.45
N LYS A 132 -19.40 -21.30 16.25
CA LYS A 132 -20.52 -20.54 16.81
C LYS A 132 -21.73 -20.46 15.86
N GLY A 133 -21.60 -20.98 14.64
CA GLY A 133 -22.64 -20.90 13.61
C GLY A 133 -22.95 -19.46 13.17
N ILE A 134 -21.98 -18.56 13.26
CA ILE A 134 -22.12 -17.14 12.88
C ILE A 134 -21.65 -16.96 11.43
N ASN A 135 -22.53 -16.43 10.58
CA ASN A 135 -22.22 -16.22 9.18
C ASN A 135 -21.79 -14.75 8.92
N PRO A 136 -20.50 -14.51 8.63
CA PRO A 136 -19.99 -13.15 8.42
C PRO A 136 -20.58 -12.46 7.18
N TRP A 137 -21.22 -13.22 6.29
CA TRP A 137 -21.85 -12.71 5.08
C TRP A 137 -23.33 -12.36 5.24
N THR A 138 -23.95 -12.60 6.39
CA THR A 138 -25.37 -12.26 6.60
C THR A 138 -25.63 -11.64 7.96
N ASP A 139 -24.87 -12.06 8.96
CA ASP A 139 -25.20 -11.73 10.34
C ASP A 139 -24.66 -10.35 10.70
N VAL A 140 -25.43 -9.62 11.48
CA VAL A 140 -25.06 -8.33 12.05
C VAL A 140 -25.01 -8.51 13.55
N LEU A 141 -23.88 -8.16 14.16
CA LEU A 141 -23.70 -8.31 15.60
C LEU A 141 -23.52 -6.94 16.25
N THR A 142 -24.17 -6.73 17.38
CA THR A 142 -23.82 -5.66 18.32
C THR A 142 -22.54 -6.03 19.07
N GLU A 143 -21.90 -5.04 19.71
CA GLU A 143 -20.78 -5.31 20.62
C GLU A 143 -21.10 -6.38 21.66
N ALA A 144 -22.26 -6.31 22.32
CA ALA A 144 -22.65 -7.29 23.33
C ALA A 144 -22.72 -8.72 22.76
N GLN A 145 -23.36 -8.89 21.60
CA GLN A 145 -23.46 -10.19 20.93
C GLN A 145 -22.09 -10.72 20.48
N PHE A 146 -21.24 -9.84 19.94
CA PHE A 146 -19.87 -10.22 19.57
C PHE A 146 -19.06 -10.67 20.79
N ARG A 147 -19.16 -9.94 21.92
CA ARG A 147 -18.46 -10.29 23.16
C ARG A 147 -19.01 -11.57 23.81
N GLU A 148 -20.31 -11.81 23.72
CA GLU A 148 -20.91 -13.07 24.19
C GLU A 148 -20.42 -14.26 23.37
N ALA A 149 -20.37 -14.11 22.05
CA ALA A 149 -19.94 -15.18 21.15
C ALA A 149 -18.43 -15.48 21.26
N PHE A 150 -17.59 -14.44 21.33
CA PHE A 150 -16.15 -14.57 21.14
C PHE A 150 -15.28 -14.06 22.28
N GLY A 151 -15.85 -13.39 23.28
CA GLY A 151 -15.12 -12.80 24.40
C GLY A 151 -14.23 -11.61 24.02
N TYR A 152 -13.14 -11.46 24.75
CA TYR A 152 -12.15 -10.38 24.60
C TYR A 152 -10.90 -10.89 23.90
N ASN A 153 -10.99 -11.06 22.58
CA ASN A 153 -9.87 -11.54 21.78
C ASN A 153 -8.78 -10.48 21.65
N LYS A 154 -7.54 -10.91 21.85
CA LYS A 154 -6.35 -10.09 21.65
C LYS A 154 -5.72 -10.43 20.31
N HIS A 155 -5.36 -9.41 19.55
CA HIS A 155 -4.70 -9.58 18.26
C HIS A 155 -3.35 -10.29 18.43
N ARG A 156 -3.10 -11.31 17.61
CA ARG A 156 -1.97 -12.27 17.75
C ARG A 156 -0.61 -11.60 17.91
N PHE A 157 -0.32 -10.56 17.12
CA PHE A 157 0.99 -9.92 17.13
C PHE A 157 1.15 -8.79 18.14
N THR A 158 0.04 -8.19 18.58
CA THR A 158 0.08 -6.97 19.40
C THR A 158 -0.38 -7.19 20.83
N GLY A 159 -1.11 -8.29 21.09
CA GLY A 159 -1.69 -8.58 22.41
C GLY A 159 -2.80 -7.61 22.82
N VAL A 160 -3.31 -6.80 21.89
CA VAL A 160 -4.32 -5.76 22.15
C VAL A 160 -5.69 -6.23 21.65
N ASP A 161 -6.72 -6.00 22.46
CA ASP A 161 -8.10 -6.10 22.01
C ASP A 161 -8.47 -4.83 21.22
N TYR A 162 -8.54 -4.96 19.90
CA TYR A 162 -8.74 -3.83 19.00
C TYR A 162 -10.12 -3.19 19.12
N ILE A 163 -11.16 -3.95 19.50
CA ILE A 163 -12.50 -3.39 19.70
C ILE A 163 -12.46 -2.39 20.87
N THR A 164 -11.91 -2.82 22.01
CA THR A 164 -11.75 -1.94 23.18
C THR A 164 -10.83 -0.77 22.87
N TYR A 165 -9.72 -1.01 22.18
CA TYR A 165 -8.75 0.02 21.83
C TYR A 165 -9.36 1.11 20.93
N TYR A 166 -9.98 0.77 19.80
CA TYR A 166 -10.54 1.79 18.91
C TYR A 166 -11.74 2.52 19.54
N LYS A 167 -12.54 1.82 20.34
CA LYS A 167 -13.62 2.44 21.11
C LYS A 167 -13.08 3.48 22.09
N SER A 168 -12.03 3.15 22.87
CA SER A 168 -11.46 4.08 23.83
C SER A 168 -10.89 5.32 23.15
N LEU A 169 -10.27 5.19 21.95
CA LEU A 169 -9.75 6.35 21.21
C LEU A 169 -10.84 7.38 20.85
N ILE A 170 -12.06 6.92 20.58
CA ILE A 170 -13.21 7.77 20.28
C ILE A 170 -13.72 8.42 21.57
N GLU A 171 -13.91 7.62 22.62
CA GLU A 171 -14.43 8.07 23.92
C GLU A 171 -13.49 9.06 24.61
N ASP A 172 -12.17 8.89 24.46
CA ASP A 172 -11.14 9.81 24.96
C ASP A 172 -11.23 11.20 24.31
N GLN A 173 -11.90 11.34 23.16
CA GLN A 173 -12.22 12.64 22.55
C GLN A 173 -13.57 13.20 23.02
N GLY A 174 -14.19 12.62 24.05
CA GLY A 174 -15.50 13.01 24.55
C GLY A 174 -16.66 12.65 23.62
N THR A 175 -16.45 11.73 22.68
CA THR A 175 -17.44 11.33 21.67
C THR A 175 -18.09 10.02 22.05
N ALA A 176 -19.43 9.95 21.98
CA ALA A 176 -20.13 8.70 22.21
C ALA A 176 -19.80 7.67 21.10
N CYS A 177 -19.51 6.43 21.49
CA CYS A 177 -19.18 5.36 20.55
C CYS A 177 -20.19 4.21 20.64
N GLU A 178 -20.67 3.75 19.49
CA GLU A 178 -21.41 2.50 19.35
C GLU A 178 -20.68 1.60 18.35
N VAL A 179 -20.41 0.35 18.71
CA VAL A 179 -19.71 -0.60 17.84
C VAL A 179 -20.70 -1.64 17.30
N VAL A 180 -20.67 -1.84 15.98
CA VAL A 180 -21.46 -2.84 15.25
C VAL A 180 -20.55 -3.62 14.30
N PHE A 181 -20.89 -4.89 14.05
CA PHE A 181 -20.12 -5.78 13.18
C PHE A 181 -20.98 -6.20 12.00
N SER A 182 -20.48 -5.96 10.80
CA SER A 182 -21.13 -6.35 9.54
C SER A 182 -20.12 -6.25 8.41
N ASN A 183 -20.24 -7.13 7.40
CA ASN A 183 -19.50 -7.01 6.14
C ASN A 183 -20.34 -6.33 5.04
N HIS A 184 -21.54 -5.85 5.36
CA HIS A 184 -22.43 -5.17 4.43
C HIS A 184 -22.45 -3.67 4.69
N PRO A 185 -22.00 -2.83 3.75
CA PRO A 185 -21.95 -1.38 4.00
C PRO A 185 -23.32 -0.79 4.28
N LYS A 186 -24.40 -1.36 3.72
CA LYS A 186 -25.77 -0.86 3.90
C LYS A 186 -26.24 -0.90 5.36
N THR A 187 -25.69 -1.79 6.18
CA THR A 187 -26.07 -1.95 7.59
C THR A 187 -25.93 -0.63 8.36
N ILE A 188 -24.89 0.17 8.07
CA ILE A 188 -24.67 1.43 8.79
C ILE A 188 -25.80 2.44 8.59
N LEU A 189 -26.57 2.32 7.50
CA LEU A 189 -27.66 3.24 7.16
C LEU A 189 -28.88 3.10 8.09
N GLU A 190 -28.96 2.01 8.85
CA GLU A 190 -29.93 1.83 9.94
C GLU A 190 -29.62 2.74 11.13
N TYR A 191 -28.37 3.17 11.27
CA TYR A 191 -27.88 4.00 12.37
C TYR A 191 -27.72 5.46 11.98
N THR A 192 -27.25 5.75 10.76
CA THR A 192 -27.07 7.11 10.26
C THR A 192 -26.93 7.17 8.74
N LYS A 193 -27.34 8.29 8.14
CA LYS A 193 -27.16 8.58 6.71
C LYS A 193 -25.87 9.33 6.40
N ASP A 194 -25.14 9.75 7.43
CA ASP A 194 -23.87 10.46 7.34
C ASP A 194 -22.74 9.46 7.60
N VAL A 195 -22.01 9.08 6.55
CA VAL A 195 -21.09 7.94 6.56
C VAL A 195 -19.72 8.33 6.02
N LEU A 196 -18.67 7.91 6.72
CA LEU A 196 -17.29 7.91 6.28
C LEU A 196 -16.82 6.47 6.02
N THR A 197 -16.45 6.18 4.77
CA THR A 197 -15.87 4.87 4.39
C THR A 197 -14.35 4.92 4.52
N CYS A 198 -13.78 3.93 5.20
CA CYS A 198 -12.36 3.87 5.53
C CYS A 198 -11.61 2.72 4.84
N ASP A 199 -12.32 1.97 3.99
CA ASP A 199 -11.74 0.99 3.10
C ASP A 199 -10.78 1.66 2.11
N ILE A 200 -9.74 0.94 1.71
CA ILE A 200 -8.70 1.43 0.80
C ILE A 200 -9.12 1.06 -0.62
N HIS A 201 -9.07 -0.21 -0.98
CA HIS A 201 -9.19 -0.65 -2.38
C HIS A 201 -10.64 -0.74 -2.84
N SER A 202 -11.55 -0.99 -1.91
CA SER A 202 -12.99 -1.11 -2.16
C SER A 202 -13.78 0.21 -2.04
N ARG A 203 -13.12 1.32 -1.67
CA ARG A 203 -13.76 2.62 -1.32
C ARG A 203 -14.81 3.12 -2.29
N PHE A 204 -14.49 3.08 -3.59
CA PHE A 204 -15.41 3.54 -4.62
C PHE A 204 -16.67 2.68 -4.70
N ARG A 205 -16.53 1.36 -4.55
CA ARG A 205 -17.66 0.43 -4.52
C ARG A 205 -18.52 0.67 -3.28
N THR A 206 -17.90 0.78 -2.11
CA THR A 206 -18.57 1.00 -0.82
C THR A 206 -19.36 2.30 -0.83
N LYS A 207 -18.72 3.41 -1.21
CA LYS A 207 -19.36 4.73 -1.36
C LYS A 207 -20.52 4.71 -2.35
N ARG A 208 -20.37 4.06 -3.50
CA ARG A 208 -21.46 3.90 -4.49
C ARG A 208 -22.66 3.16 -3.91
N ILE A 209 -22.43 2.08 -3.17
CA ILE A 209 -23.50 1.30 -2.54
C ILE A 209 -24.25 2.17 -1.52
N LEU A 210 -23.54 2.87 -0.64
CA LEU A 210 -24.16 3.73 0.37
C LEU A 210 -25.04 4.83 -0.24
N LYS A 211 -24.51 5.55 -1.25
CA LYS A 211 -25.26 6.60 -1.95
C LYS A 211 -26.51 6.05 -2.63
N ALA A 212 -26.42 4.89 -3.28
CA ALA A 212 -27.55 4.26 -3.95
C ALA A 212 -28.64 3.76 -2.98
N ASN A 213 -28.34 3.63 -1.68
CA ASN A 213 -29.25 3.11 -0.66
C ASN A 213 -29.67 4.17 0.37
N GLY A 214 -29.52 5.46 0.05
CA GLY A 214 -30.06 6.55 0.86
C GLY A 214 -29.09 7.22 1.83
N GLY A 215 -27.78 6.94 1.72
CA GLY A 215 -26.76 7.76 2.37
C GLY A 215 -26.79 9.19 1.84
N GLN A 216 -26.70 10.17 2.74
CA GLN A 216 -26.79 11.60 2.43
C GLN A 216 -25.39 12.21 2.29
N LYS A 217 -24.66 12.35 3.40
CA LYS A 217 -23.27 12.79 3.38
C LYS A 217 -22.38 11.56 3.42
N VAL A 218 -21.95 11.11 2.23
CA VAL A 218 -21.09 9.93 2.10
C VAL A 218 -19.74 10.36 1.55
N TYR A 219 -18.72 10.31 2.41
CA TYR A 219 -17.33 10.59 2.10
C TYR A 219 -16.46 9.34 2.30
N SER A 220 -15.31 9.30 1.66
CA SER A 220 -14.27 8.29 1.91
C SER A 220 -13.00 8.95 2.45
N LEU A 221 -12.08 8.17 3.04
CA LEU A 221 -10.85 8.72 3.63
C LEU A 221 -9.98 9.50 2.62
N ASP A 222 -10.05 9.18 1.33
CA ASP A 222 -9.38 9.94 0.26
C ASP A 222 -9.93 11.34 0.04
N GLU A 223 -11.10 11.64 0.61
CA GLU A 223 -11.68 12.98 0.58
C GLU A 223 -11.43 13.77 1.85
N ILE A 224 -10.85 13.17 2.89
CA ILE A 224 -10.45 13.89 4.10
C ILE A 224 -9.01 14.38 3.93
N LEU A 225 -8.79 15.69 4.13
CA LEU A 225 -7.55 16.39 3.79
C LEU A 225 -7.15 16.21 2.31
N SER A 226 -8.14 16.26 1.41
CA SER A 226 -7.92 16.36 -0.04
C SER A 226 -7.52 17.76 -0.51
N SER A 227 -7.55 18.73 0.39
CA SER A 227 -7.15 20.12 0.21
C SER A 227 -6.57 20.65 1.53
N PRO A 228 -5.70 21.66 1.51
CA PRO A 228 -5.08 22.16 2.74
C PRO A 228 -6.13 22.80 3.66
N ILE A 229 -6.02 22.50 4.95
CA ILE A 229 -6.78 23.15 6.03
C ILE A 229 -5.78 23.91 6.88
N ASP A 230 -5.94 25.23 7.02
CA ASP A 230 -5.01 26.09 7.77
C ASP A 230 -3.53 25.92 7.36
N GLY A 231 -3.29 25.66 6.06
CA GLY A 231 -1.95 25.47 5.52
C GLY A 231 -1.28 24.13 5.86
N CYS A 232 -2.02 23.16 6.40
CA CYS A 232 -1.48 21.84 6.68
C CYS A 232 -1.17 21.01 5.42
N GLY A 233 -0.50 19.87 5.64
CA GLY A 233 -0.33 18.85 4.61
C GLY A 233 -1.67 18.26 4.14
N PHE A 234 -1.72 17.88 2.87
CA PHE A 234 -2.90 17.32 2.22
C PHE A 234 -2.46 16.36 1.10
N ASN A 235 -3.40 15.60 0.56
CA ASN A 235 -3.17 14.82 -0.66
C ASN A 235 -4.41 14.84 -1.55
N GLU A 236 -4.30 15.41 -2.74
CA GLU A 236 -5.42 15.64 -3.64
C GLU A 236 -6.11 14.37 -4.13
N SER A 237 -5.35 13.27 -4.23
CA SER A 237 -5.83 11.99 -4.78
C SER A 237 -6.21 10.98 -3.71
N TYR A 238 -5.55 11.06 -2.55
CA TYR A 238 -5.61 10.02 -1.54
C TYR A 238 -5.97 10.51 -0.14
N GLY A 239 -6.13 11.82 0.08
CA GLY A 239 -6.52 12.37 1.38
C GLY A 239 -5.73 11.76 2.54
N LEU A 240 -6.42 11.08 3.45
CA LEU A 240 -5.82 10.36 4.58
C LEU A 240 -5.40 8.91 4.27
N LEU A 241 -5.73 8.34 3.11
CA LEU A 241 -5.23 7.03 2.71
C LEU A 241 -3.71 7.08 2.50
N GLY A 242 -3.03 6.03 2.95
CA GLY A 242 -1.56 6.00 2.93
C GLY A 242 -0.91 6.82 4.05
N SER A 243 -1.68 7.49 4.90
CA SER A 243 -1.13 8.23 6.03
C SER A 243 -0.65 7.31 7.16
N ASN A 244 0.40 7.73 7.85
CA ASN A 244 0.99 7.01 8.96
C ASN A 244 1.13 7.92 10.18
N LYS A 245 1.02 7.35 11.37
CA LYS A 245 1.27 8.03 12.64
C LYS A 245 2.66 8.67 12.63
N SER A 246 2.71 9.98 12.91
CA SER A 246 3.96 10.73 13.07
C SER A 246 4.23 11.07 14.53
N THR A 247 3.21 11.48 15.27
CA THR A 247 3.25 11.73 16.72
C THR A 247 1.95 11.21 17.34
N GLU A 248 1.74 11.41 18.64
CA GLU A 248 0.44 11.12 19.26
C GLU A 248 -0.69 12.05 18.79
N GLU A 249 -0.39 13.13 18.08
CA GLU A 249 -1.40 14.12 17.64
C GLU A 249 -1.30 14.48 16.16
N SER A 250 -0.44 13.81 15.40
CA SER A 250 -0.25 14.09 13.98
C SER A 250 0.03 12.86 13.13
N VAL A 251 -0.38 12.97 11.88
CA VAL A 251 -0.10 12.01 10.80
C VAL A 251 0.85 12.63 9.78
N LYS A 252 1.66 11.77 9.17
CA LYS A 252 2.36 12.03 7.91
C LYS A 252 1.48 11.49 6.79
N LEU A 253 1.10 12.33 5.85
CA LEU A 253 0.26 11.93 4.71
C LEU A 253 1.12 11.29 3.62
N PHE A 254 0.47 10.50 2.77
CA PHE A 254 1.08 9.93 1.56
C PHE A 254 1.66 11.05 0.67
N PRO A 255 2.79 10.84 -0.02
CA PRO A 255 3.45 11.89 -0.78
C PRO A 255 2.57 12.33 -1.97
N ARG A 256 2.77 13.57 -2.39
CA ARG A 256 2.08 14.19 -3.52
C ARG A 256 3.08 14.71 -4.54
N ASP A 257 2.63 15.12 -5.72
CA ASP A 257 3.49 15.69 -6.77
C ASP A 257 4.80 14.91 -6.99
N CYS A 258 4.66 13.58 -7.14
CA CYS A 258 5.79 12.65 -7.11
C CYS A 258 6.49 12.50 -8.46
N GLN A 259 5.83 12.85 -9.58
CA GLN A 259 6.40 12.67 -10.92
C GLN A 259 7.64 13.53 -11.18
N PRO A 260 7.66 14.84 -10.83
CA PRO A 260 8.85 15.66 -10.99
C PRO A 260 10.09 15.13 -10.25
N ILE A 261 9.87 14.44 -9.12
CA ILE A 261 10.92 13.85 -8.29
C ILE A 261 11.61 12.71 -9.04
N VAL A 262 10.84 11.73 -9.55
CA VAL A 262 11.42 10.58 -10.25
C VAL A 262 12.09 10.99 -11.57
N ASP A 263 11.51 11.96 -12.29
CA ASP A 263 12.07 12.49 -13.53
C ASP A 263 13.40 13.22 -13.28
N ARG A 264 13.48 14.01 -12.20
CA ARG A 264 14.71 14.73 -11.83
C ARG A 264 15.81 13.77 -11.39
N ILE A 265 15.49 12.73 -10.62
CA ILE A 265 16.45 11.70 -10.22
C ILE A 265 17.00 10.99 -11.47
N GLN A 266 16.12 10.54 -12.38
CA GLN A 266 16.52 9.88 -13.63
C GLN A 266 17.45 10.78 -14.45
N ARG A 267 17.05 12.04 -14.68
CA ARG A 267 17.84 13.01 -15.44
C ARG A 267 19.22 13.23 -14.81
N THR A 268 19.28 13.45 -13.50
CA THR A 268 20.54 13.73 -12.80
C THR A 268 21.47 12.52 -12.82
N LEU A 269 20.94 11.30 -12.68
CA LEU A 269 21.73 10.08 -12.83
C LEU A 269 22.23 9.92 -14.26
N PHE A 270 21.41 10.20 -15.27
CA PHE A 270 21.84 10.17 -16.67
C PHE A 270 22.96 11.17 -16.93
N GLU A 271 22.85 12.41 -16.47
CA GLU A 271 23.89 13.45 -16.62
C GLU A 271 25.22 13.03 -15.97
N LYS A 272 25.18 12.38 -14.81
CA LYS A 272 26.37 11.98 -14.06
C LYS A 272 27.00 10.67 -14.52
N THR A 273 26.22 9.77 -15.13
CA THR A 273 26.67 8.39 -15.43
C THR A 273 26.61 8.03 -16.92
N GLY A 274 25.87 8.81 -17.72
CA GLY A 274 25.54 8.48 -19.10
C GLY A 274 24.60 7.27 -19.24
N LYS A 275 23.93 6.84 -18.16
CA LYS A 275 23.07 5.65 -18.12
C LYS A 275 21.60 6.00 -17.91
N GLN A 276 20.75 5.44 -18.75
CA GLN A 276 19.30 5.58 -18.66
C GLN A 276 18.76 4.57 -17.65
N VAL A 277 18.72 4.95 -16.38
CA VAL A 277 18.11 4.14 -15.31
C VAL A 277 16.60 4.41 -15.22
N GLU A 278 15.83 3.48 -14.70
CA GLU A 278 14.42 3.71 -14.34
C GLU A 278 14.31 4.10 -12.86
N VAL A 279 13.33 4.93 -12.52
CA VAL A 279 13.12 5.42 -11.16
C VAL A 279 11.66 5.28 -10.77
N MET A 280 11.38 4.85 -9.55
CA MET A 280 10.02 4.86 -8.99
C MET A 280 9.99 5.22 -7.51
N ILE A 281 8.86 5.77 -7.08
CA ILE A 281 8.50 5.83 -5.66
C ILE A 281 7.62 4.63 -5.38
N TYR A 282 7.88 3.89 -4.30
CA TYR A 282 7.10 2.71 -3.90
C TYR A 282 6.47 2.88 -2.52
N GLY A 283 5.20 2.51 -2.39
CA GLY A 283 4.51 2.28 -1.13
C GLY A 283 4.57 0.81 -0.72
N ASP A 284 3.64 0.38 0.11
CA ASP A 284 3.58 -1.01 0.58
C ASP A 284 3.44 -2.02 -0.58
N GLY A 285 4.10 -3.18 -0.44
CA GLY A 285 4.12 -4.25 -1.43
C GLY A 285 3.02 -5.30 -1.21
N ALA A 286 2.48 -5.89 -2.27
CA ALA A 286 1.37 -6.87 -2.18
C ALA A 286 1.79 -8.28 -1.68
N PHE A 287 2.49 -8.37 -0.55
CA PHE A 287 2.82 -9.61 0.16
C PHE A 287 1.74 -9.95 1.19
N LYS A 288 1.33 -11.22 1.26
CA LYS A 288 0.48 -11.73 2.34
C LYS A 288 1.30 -12.57 3.30
N ASP A 289 1.36 -12.17 4.57
CA ASP A 289 1.97 -12.99 5.60
C ASP A 289 1.15 -14.30 5.76
N PRO A 290 1.78 -15.49 5.59
CA PRO A 290 1.07 -16.76 5.76
C PRO A 290 0.69 -17.05 7.22
N VAL A 291 1.27 -16.38 8.22
CA VAL A 291 0.99 -16.67 9.64
C VAL A 291 -0.19 -15.84 10.14
N GLY A 292 -0.12 -14.52 9.97
CA GLY A 292 -1.14 -13.55 10.35
C GLY A 292 -2.24 -13.37 9.32
N LYS A 293 -2.02 -13.84 8.08
CA LYS A 293 -2.94 -13.67 6.94
C LYS A 293 -3.20 -12.20 6.59
N ILE A 294 -2.31 -11.30 7.00
CA ILE A 294 -2.36 -9.87 6.72
C ILE A 294 -1.61 -9.59 5.41
N TRP A 295 -2.23 -8.81 4.54
CA TRP A 295 -1.60 -8.22 3.37
C TRP A 295 -0.88 -6.94 3.79
N GLU A 296 0.39 -6.80 3.39
CA GLU A 296 1.12 -5.53 3.44
C GLU A 296 0.65 -4.62 2.29
N LEU A 297 -0.66 -4.40 2.15
CA LEU A 297 -1.25 -3.61 1.07
C LEU A 297 -2.13 -2.50 1.64
N ALA A 298 -1.56 -1.72 2.55
CA ALA A 298 -2.29 -0.72 3.30
C ALA A 298 -2.17 0.70 2.70
N ASP A 299 -1.36 0.86 1.64
CA ASP A 299 -1.32 2.05 0.81
C ASP A 299 -2.38 2.03 -0.31
N PRO A 300 -2.83 3.21 -0.78
CA PRO A 300 -3.86 3.31 -1.82
C PRO A 300 -3.37 2.89 -3.21
N VAL A 301 -2.05 2.91 -3.43
CA VAL A 301 -1.36 2.44 -4.64
C VAL A 301 0.05 1.97 -4.28
N VAL A 302 0.58 0.99 -5.03
CA VAL A 302 1.96 0.52 -4.84
C VAL A 302 2.99 1.54 -5.31
N SER A 303 2.68 2.35 -6.32
CA SER A 303 3.62 3.37 -6.82
C SER A 303 2.89 4.66 -7.20
N PRO A 304 3.12 5.77 -6.47
CA PRO A 304 2.54 7.07 -6.82
C PRO A 304 3.20 7.75 -8.02
N ALA A 305 4.43 7.39 -8.37
CA ALA A 305 5.13 7.90 -9.55
C ALA A 305 6.28 7.00 -9.99
N TYR A 306 6.51 6.95 -11.28
CA TYR A 306 7.57 6.14 -11.89
C TYR A 306 7.93 6.66 -13.29
N THR A 307 9.10 6.29 -13.78
CA THR A 307 9.58 6.63 -15.12
C THR A 307 8.97 5.72 -16.19
N ALA A 308 8.92 6.21 -17.43
CA ALA A 308 8.15 5.58 -18.50
C ALA A 308 8.58 4.14 -18.85
N GLY A 309 9.83 3.74 -18.58
CA GLY A 309 10.32 2.38 -18.85
C GLY A 309 9.73 1.32 -17.90
N LEU A 310 9.03 1.73 -16.84
CA LEU A 310 8.31 0.84 -15.93
C LEU A 310 6.83 0.67 -16.29
N ASN A 311 6.37 1.25 -17.40
CA ASN A 311 5.01 1.02 -17.90
C ASN A 311 4.83 -0.40 -18.42
N GLY A 312 3.67 -0.98 -18.16
CA GLY A 312 3.23 -2.25 -18.73
C GLY A 312 3.43 -3.45 -17.79
N THR A 313 3.55 -4.62 -18.40
CA THR A 313 3.60 -5.91 -17.69
C THR A 313 4.79 -6.74 -18.21
N PRO A 314 5.36 -7.66 -17.40
CA PRO A 314 6.42 -8.53 -17.88
C PRO A 314 5.98 -9.32 -19.11
N ASN A 315 6.80 -9.28 -20.16
CA ASN A 315 6.66 -10.16 -21.31
C ASN A 315 7.80 -11.19 -21.27
N GLU A 316 7.60 -12.27 -20.51
CA GLU A 316 8.56 -13.37 -20.35
C GLU A 316 8.03 -14.67 -20.97
N VAL A 317 8.96 -15.52 -21.42
CA VAL A 317 8.64 -16.86 -21.93
C VAL A 317 8.94 -17.91 -20.87
N LYS A 318 8.14 -18.97 -20.81
CA LYS A 318 8.38 -20.07 -19.88
C LYS A 318 9.48 -20.99 -20.41
N LEU A 319 10.71 -20.80 -19.96
CA LEU A 319 11.86 -21.62 -20.37
C LEU A 319 11.59 -23.12 -20.21
N LYS A 320 10.97 -23.51 -19.09
CA LYS A 320 10.58 -24.91 -18.85
C LYS A 320 9.57 -25.41 -19.89
N TYR A 321 8.58 -24.60 -20.25
CA TYR A 321 7.61 -24.99 -21.28
C TYR A 321 8.30 -25.21 -22.62
N LEU A 322 9.17 -24.29 -23.03
CA LEU A 322 9.94 -24.41 -24.27
C LEU A 322 10.84 -25.66 -24.27
N ALA A 323 11.50 -25.95 -23.14
CA ALA A 323 12.36 -27.12 -22.99
C ALA A 323 11.57 -28.43 -23.01
N ASP A 324 10.43 -28.49 -22.32
CA ASP A 324 9.63 -29.72 -22.15
C ASP A 324 8.72 -30.01 -23.35
N ASN A 325 8.39 -29.00 -24.18
CA ASN A 325 7.46 -29.13 -25.30
C ASN A 325 8.13 -28.83 -26.65
N ASN A 326 8.43 -27.56 -26.93
CA ASN A 326 8.90 -27.11 -28.25
C ASN A 326 10.26 -27.71 -28.62
N PHE A 327 11.13 -27.97 -27.64
CA PHE A 327 12.49 -28.46 -27.81
C PHE A 327 12.76 -29.75 -27.01
N ALA A 328 11.72 -30.55 -26.76
CA ALA A 328 11.77 -31.75 -25.90
C ALA A 328 12.81 -32.79 -26.33
N SER A 329 13.24 -32.80 -27.60
CA SER A 329 14.26 -33.68 -28.15
C SER A 329 15.69 -33.15 -28.01
N LEU A 330 15.89 -31.84 -27.75
CA LEU A 330 17.21 -31.21 -27.70
C LEU A 330 17.81 -31.29 -26.29
N ARG A 331 19.14 -31.38 -26.18
CA ARG A 331 19.87 -31.43 -24.90
C ARG A 331 21.14 -30.57 -24.97
N GLY A 332 21.68 -30.23 -23.79
CA GLY A 332 22.95 -29.51 -23.68
C GLY A 332 22.97 -28.19 -24.47
N GLU A 333 24.04 -27.95 -25.21
CA GLU A 333 24.24 -26.72 -25.99
C GLU A 333 23.20 -26.53 -27.10
N GLU A 334 22.72 -27.60 -27.72
CA GLU A 334 21.70 -27.49 -28.78
C GLU A 334 20.37 -26.93 -28.23
N LEU A 335 19.98 -27.38 -27.03
CA LEU A 335 18.79 -26.86 -26.34
C LEU A 335 18.99 -25.39 -25.95
N LYS A 336 20.17 -25.04 -25.43
CA LYS A 336 20.52 -23.67 -25.05
C LYS A 336 20.44 -22.73 -26.25
N GLN A 337 20.97 -23.14 -27.40
CA GLN A 337 20.92 -22.36 -28.65
C GLN A 337 19.48 -22.21 -29.16
N ALA A 338 18.68 -23.27 -29.15
CA ALA A 338 17.29 -23.22 -29.61
C ALA A 338 16.41 -22.30 -28.75
N ILE A 339 16.53 -22.41 -27.41
CA ILE A 339 15.83 -21.52 -26.48
C ILE A 339 16.29 -20.07 -26.66
N SER A 340 17.60 -19.84 -26.80
CA SER A 340 18.13 -18.49 -27.01
C SER A 340 17.60 -17.85 -28.28
N ALA A 341 17.62 -18.60 -29.39
CA ALA A 341 17.08 -18.16 -30.67
C ALA A 341 15.56 -17.85 -30.58
N PHE A 342 14.79 -18.65 -29.83
CA PHE A 342 13.37 -18.38 -29.61
C PHE A 342 13.17 -17.07 -28.85
N ILE A 343 13.92 -16.84 -27.77
CA ILE A 343 13.80 -15.62 -26.96
C ILE A 343 14.12 -14.37 -27.76
N THR A 344 15.14 -14.41 -28.63
CA THR A 344 15.52 -13.28 -29.47
C THR A 344 14.47 -12.95 -30.54
N ASN A 345 13.76 -13.97 -31.06
CA ASN A 345 12.84 -13.82 -32.19
C ASN A 345 11.35 -13.76 -31.79
N LYS A 346 11.03 -13.81 -30.49
CA LYS A 346 9.64 -13.81 -30.01
C LYS A 346 8.92 -12.50 -30.33
N GLU A 347 7.60 -12.58 -30.44
CA GLU A 347 6.74 -11.40 -30.63
C GLU A 347 6.75 -10.47 -29.41
N ALA A 348 6.49 -9.17 -29.67
CA ALA A 348 6.50 -8.12 -28.67
C ALA A 348 5.34 -8.20 -27.66
N ASP A 349 4.27 -8.93 -28.01
CA ASP A 349 3.16 -9.26 -27.12
C ASP A 349 2.91 -10.77 -27.18
N LEU A 350 2.93 -11.43 -26.02
CA LEU A 350 2.68 -12.87 -25.90
C LEU A 350 1.37 -13.17 -25.18
N VAL A 351 0.51 -12.18 -24.92
CA VAL A 351 -0.77 -12.38 -24.22
C VAL A 351 -1.61 -13.43 -24.97
N GLY A 352 -1.89 -14.55 -24.30
CA GLY A 352 -2.71 -15.64 -24.86
C GLY A 352 -1.94 -16.71 -25.65
N ALA A 353 -0.64 -16.55 -25.89
CA ALA A 353 0.20 -17.59 -26.48
C ALA A 353 0.33 -18.81 -25.54
N MET A 354 0.42 -20.03 -26.08
CA MET A 354 0.61 -21.22 -25.24
C MET A 354 1.92 -21.16 -24.45
N GLU A 355 2.94 -20.53 -25.03
CA GLU A 355 4.26 -20.31 -24.46
C GLU A 355 4.26 -19.31 -23.28
N SER A 356 3.19 -18.54 -23.11
CA SER A 356 2.96 -17.61 -21.99
C SER A 356 1.88 -18.09 -21.01
N GLN A 357 1.20 -19.22 -21.28
CA GLN A 357 0.10 -19.71 -20.44
C GLN A 357 0.52 -19.88 -18.97
N GLY A 358 -0.17 -19.17 -18.07
CA GLY A 358 0.03 -19.21 -16.63
C GLY A 358 0.96 -18.13 -16.08
N THR A 359 1.22 -17.05 -16.81
CA THR A 359 1.59 -15.76 -16.21
C THR A 359 0.31 -14.92 -16.08
N THR A 360 -0.04 -14.53 -14.85
CA THR A 360 -1.07 -13.49 -14.67
C THR A 360 -0.39 -12.16 -14.93
N PRO A 361 -0.81 -11.37 -15.94
CA PRO A 361 -0.16 -10.10 -16.23
C PRO A 361 -0.32 -9.19 -15.00
N ARG A 362 0.80 -8.84 -14.37
CA ARG A 362 0.87 -7.88 -13.27
C ARG A 362 1.63 -6.65 -13.74
N GLN A 363 1.27 -5.48 -13.22
CA GLN A 363 2.01 -4.27 -13.55
C GLN A 363 3.45 -4.41 -13.04
N LEU A 364 4.41 -3.94 -13.83
CA LEU A 364 5.82 -3.95 -13.44
C LEU A 364 6.03 -3.21 -12.12
N THR A 365 5.37 -2.07 -11.95
CA THR A 365 5.40 -1.25 -10.73
C THR A 365 4.92 -2.00 -9.49
N ASP A 366 3.89 -2.84 -9.61
CA ASP A 366 3.39 -3.64 -8.48
C ASP A 366 4.41 -4.71 -8.07
N LEU A 367 5.04 -5.37 -9.05
CA LEU A 367 6.06 -6.41 -8.83
C LEU A 367 7.33 -5.81 -8.24
N ILE A 368 7.85 -4.75 -8.85
CA ILE A 368 9.08 -4.08 -8.45
C ILE A 368 8.87 -3.38 -7.10
N GLY A 369 7.74 -2.71 -6.89
CA GLY A 369 7.39 -2.10 -5.61
C GLY A 369 7.33 -3.14 -4.48
N SER A 370 6.73 -4.31 -4.74
CA SER A 370 6.72 -5.41 -3.76
C SER A 370 8.11 -5.97 -3.48
N LEU A 371 8.97 -6.09 -4.49
CA LEU A 371 10.36 -6.50 -4.34
C LEU A 371 11.16 -5.50 -3.49
N SER A 372 10.94 -4.20 -3.74
CA SER A 372 11.59 -3.13 -3.00
C SER A 372 11.13 -3.09 -1.55
N ASP A 373 9.84 -3.20 -1.29
CA ASP A 373 9.28 -3.20 0.07
C ASP A 373 9.77 -4.40 0.90
N LEU A 374 9.83 -5.60 0.30
CA LEU A 374 10.44 -6.78 0.94
C LEU A 374 11.94 -6.57 1.26
N THR A 375 12.64 -5.79 0.42
CA THR A 375 14.06 -5.51 0.59
C THR A 375 14.31 -4.50 1.71
N SER A 376 13.57 -3.38 1.72
CA SER A 376 13.65 -2.37 2.78
C SER A 376 13.13 -2.92 4.11
N GLY A 377 12.07 -3.71 4.05
CA GLY A 377 11.30 -4.18 5.20
C GLY A 377 10.52 -3.08 5.89
N SER A 378 9.68 -3.47 6.85
CA SER A 378 8.77 -2.59 7.60
C SER A 378 9.41 -1.78 8.73
N GLY A 379 10.72 -1.95 8.96
CA GLY A 379 11.46 -1.29 10.04
C GLY A 379 12.47 -0.26 9.52
N ASP A 380 12.91 0.64 10.40
CA ASP A 380 13.93 1.66 10.08
C ASP A 380 15.34 1.04 9.99
N LYS A 381 15.58 0.23 8.95
CA LYS A 381 16.91 -0.32 8.63
C LYS A 381 17.83 0.73 8.00
N GLY A 382 17.36 1.97 7.85
CA GLY A 382 18.05 3.03 7.16
C GLY A 382 18.24 2.80 5.67
N THR A 383 17.50 1.86 5.06
CA THR A 383 17.59 1.50 3.63
C THR A 383 16.33 1.85 2.82
N PRO A 384 15.89 3.13 2.80
CA PRO A 384 14.66 3.55 2.10
C PRO A 384 14.80 3.56 0.57
N ILE A 385 16.03 3.47 0.06
CA ILE A 385 16.34 3.44 -1.37
C ILE A 385 16.74 2.01 -1.73
N VAL A 386 16.19 1.46 -2.81
CA VAL A 386 16.56 0.14 -3.33
C VAL A 386 17.11 0.31 -4.74
N TYR A 387 18.23 -0.35 -5.00
CA TYR A 387 18.84 -0.41 -6.32
C TYR A 387 18.77 -1.83 -6.88
N ILE A 388 18.14 -1.97 -8.04
CA ILE A 388 17.87 -3.26 -8.68
C ILE A 388 18.61 -3.30 -10.01
N GLN A 389 19.46 -4.31 -10.17
CA GLN A 389 20.21 -4.51 -11.41
C GLN A 389 19.75 -5.74 -12.16
N GLY A 390 19.63 -5.59 -13.48
CA GLY A 390 19.32 -6.68 -14.38
C GLY A 390 17.94 -7.31 -14.18
N TYR A 391 16.96 -6.49 -13.80
CA TYR A 391 15.57 -6.91 -13.69
C TYR A 391 14.98 -7.30 -15.06
N PHE A 392 15.34 -6.55 -16.11
CA PHE A 392 14.84 -6.76 -17.49
C PHE A 392 15.73 -7.66 -18.34
N ASP A 393 16.74 -8.29 -17.74
CA ASP A 393 17.59 -9.21 -18.47
C ASP A 393 16.86 -10.55 -18.70
N ASN A 394 17.23 -11.24 -19.76
CA ASN A 394 16.65 -12.53 -20.10
C ASN A 394 17.76 -13.58 -20.17
N TYR A 395 17.37 -14.84 -20.40
CA TYR A 395 18.31 -15.98 -20.45
C TYR A 395 19.46 -15.82 -21.47
N THR A 396 19.34 -14.91 -22.44
CA THR A 396 20.36 -14.68 -23.47
C THR A 396 21.37 -13.58 -23.12
N LYS A 397 21.22 -12.89 -21.98
CA LYS A 397 21.99 -11.69 -21.60
C LYS A 397 22.79 -11.82 -20.31
#